data_AF-A0A4R9B4Y0-F1
#
_entry.id   AF-A0A4R9B4Y0-F1
#
_cell.length_a   1.000
_cell.length_b   1.000
_cell.length_c   1.000
_cell.angle_alpha   90.00
_cell.angle_beta   90.00
_cell.angle_gamma   90.00
#
_symmetry.space_group_name_H-M   'P 1'
#
loop_
_entity.id
_entity.type
_entity.pdbx_description
1 polymer ?
#
loop_
_entity_poly.entity_id
_entity_poly.type
_entity_poly.pdbx_seq_one_letter_code
_entity_poly.pdbx_strand_id
1 'polypeptide(L)'
;MQASVDYAATVGKRRLGTTTQRNALTYVEEGLRFRDTTDGIEYDYKSGAWAAVSPGPWTAPALAAGITVTAGRVATQYRSVPGAVEVLGTIDGSGASGYVLFTLPVGFRPSAEVRIWADVGGTVQILSNGVVSSTLTGVKTALSFQGRFPV
;
A
#
# COMPACT_ATOMS: atom_id res chain seq x y z
N MET A 1 40.66 20.25 -3.25
CA MET A 1 40.06 20.40 -1.92
C MET A 1 38.56 20.58 -2.10
N GLN A 2 37.77 19.51 -1.92
CA GLN A 2 36.35 19.60 -1.53
C GLN A 2 35.97 18.19 -1.06
N ALA A 3 35.86 18.01 0.26
CA ALA A 3 35.36 16.77 0.84
C ALA A 3 33.89 16.59 0.43
N SER A 4 33.54 15.49 -0.21
CA SER A 4 32.13 15.13 -0.43
C SER A 4 31.54 14.80 0.94
N VAL A 5 30.58 15.60 1.39
CA VAL A 5 29.84 15.34 2.62
C VAL A 5 28.77 14.28 2.30
N ASP A 6 29.21 13.07 1.97
CA ASP A 6 28.34 11.92 1.76
C ASP A 6 27.97 11.31 3.13
N TYR A 7 27.17 12.04 3.91
CA TYR A 7 26.60 11.57 5.19
C TYR A 7 25.18 11.01 5.04
N ALA A 8 24.72 10.73 3.81
CA ALA A 8 23.48 10.01 3.60
C ALA A 8 23.79 8.51 3.59
N ALA A 9 23.34 7.80 4.64
CA ALA A 9 23.30 6.34 4.58
C ALA A 9 22.50 5.93 3.34
N THR A 10 23.17 5.24 2.41
CA THR A 10 22.52 4.72 1.21
C THR A 10 21.97 3.33 1.49
N VAL A 11 20.71 3.10 1.15
CA VAL A 11 20.11 1.76 1.09
C VAL A 11 19.77 1.50 -0.37
N GLY A 12 20.69 0.89 -1.11
CA GLY A 12 20.61 0.84 -2.58
C GLY A 12 20.72 2.24 -3.22
N LYS A 13 19.88 2.55 -4.21
CA LYS A 13 19.80 3.90 -4.83
C LYS A 13 19.06 4.93 -3.96
N ARG A 14 18.57 4.54 -2.78
CA ARG A 14 17.79 5.40 -1.89
C ARG A 14 18.70 6.15 -0.91
N ARG A 15 18.62 7.48 -0.91
CA ARG A 15 19.32 8.34 0.06
C ARG A 15 18.40 8.67 1.24
N LEU A 16 18.98 8.89 2.42
CA LEU A 16 18.29 9.26 3.65
C LEU A 16 18.88 10.56 4.20
N GLY A 17 18.04 11.52 4.62
CA GLY A 17 18.49 12.78 5.22
C GLY A 17 17.35 13.77 5.45
N THR A 18 17.65 15.00 5.87
CA THR A 18 16.66 16.07 6.12
C THR A 18 16.21 16.79 4.84
N THR A 19 15.14 17.59 4.92
CA THR A 19 14.67 18.43 3.81
C THR A 19 15.76 19.35 3.28
N THR A 20 16.55 19.95 4.17
CA THR A 20 17.69 20.80 3.80
C THR A 20 18.73 20.01 3.02
N GLN A 21 19.04 18.79 3.45
CA GLN A 21 19.99 17.92 2.76
C GLN A 21 19.48 17.50 1.37
N ARG A 22 18.19 17.16 1.24
CA ARG A 22 17.56 16.86 -0.05
C ARG A 22 17.69 18.03 -1.04
N ASN A 23 17.39 19.24 -0.58
CA ASN A 23 17.42 20.45 -1.41
C ASN A 23 18.86 20.92 -1.71
N ALA A 24 19.85 20.52 -0.90
CA ALA A 24 21.26 20.84 -1.09
C ALA A 24 22.01 19.83 -1.98
N LEU A 25 21.35 18.77 -2.46
CA LEU A 25 21.97 17.79 -3.35
C LEU A 25 22.44 18.47 -4.66
N THR A 26 23.74 18.44 -4.90
CA THR A 26 24.38 19.06 -6.08
C THR A 26 24.23 18.21 -7.34
N TYR A 27 24.01 16.91 -7.16
CA TYR A 27 23.79 15.95 -8.24
C TYR A 27 22.47 15.24 -8.00
N VAL A 28 21.48 15.57 -8.82
CA VAL A 28 20.15 14.98 -8.77
C VAL A 28 19.80 14.51 -10.16
N GLU A 29 19.48 13.22 -10.27
CA GLU A 29 19.10 12.58 -11.52
C GLU A 29 17.62 12.18 -11.45
N GLU A 30 16.98 12.11 -12.61
CA GLU A 30 15.60 11.64 -12.71
C GLU A 30 15.46 10.25 -12.09
N GLY A 31 14.46 10.08 -11.22
CA GLY A 31 14.22 8.84 -10.48
C GLY A 31 15.08 8.66 -9.23
N LEU A 32 15.91 9.64 -8.84
CA LEU A 32 16.58 9.60 -7.54
C LEU A 32 15.53 9.62 -6.42
N ARG A 33 15.59 8.62 -5.53
CA ARG A 33 14.68 8.49 -4.39
C ARG A 33 15.34 8.91 -3.10
N PHE A 34 14.66 9.77 -2.34
CA PHE A 34 15.16 10.34 -1.10
C PHE A 34 14.12 10.17 0.01
N ARG A 35 14.50 9.52 1.11
CA ARG A 35 13.69 9.49 2.34
C ARG A 35 14.04 10.70 3.18
N ASP A 36 13.09 11.61 3.32
CA ASP A 36 13.24 12.80 4.14
C ASP A 36 12.91 12.47 5.60
N THR A 37 13.85 12.72 6.51
CA THR A 37 13.75 12.46 7.94
C THR A 37 13.12 13.63 8.69
N THR A 38 13.00 14.81 8.07
CA THR A 38 12.32 15.97 8.68
C THR A 38 10.82 15.76 8.72
N ASP A 39 10.23 15.26 7.64
CA ASP A 39 8.78 15.01 7.52
C ASP A 39 8.41 13.52 7.49
N GLY A 40 9.39 12.63 7.35
CA GLY A 40 9.15 11.20 7.24
C GLY A 40 8.53 10.77 5.91
N ILE A 41 8.65 11.57 4.84
CA ILE A 41 8.09 11.30 3.52
C ILE A 41 9.21 10.84 2.57
N GLU A 42 8.90 9.92 1.65
CA GLU A 42 9.80 9.65 0.52
C GLU A 42 9.51 10.60 -0.62
N TYR A 43 10.54 11.02 -1.34
CA TYR A 43 10.47 11.88 -2.51
C TYR A 43 11.17 11.20 -3.68
N ASP A 44 10.60 11.29 -4.87
CA ASP A 44 11.28 10.98 -6.12
C ASP A 44 11.61 12.30 -6.83
N TYR A 45 12.83 12.44 -7.36
CA TYR A 45 13.12 13.54 -8.27
C TYR A 45 12.51 13.25 -9.64
N LYS A 46 11.54 14.07 -10.06
CA LYS A 46 10.84 13.94 -11.33
C LYS A 46 10.66 15.28 -12.01
N SER A 47 10.91 15.33 -13.32
CA SER A 47 10.74 16.54 -14.14
C SER A 47 11.43 17.78 -13.55
N GLY A 48 12.61 17.61 -12.96
CA GLY A 48 13.38 18.71 -12.37
C GLY A 48 12.96 19.13 -10.95
N ALA A 49 12.02 18.42 -10.31
CA ALA A 49 11.54 18.73 -8.96
C ALA A 49 11.46 17.49 -8.06
N TRP A 50 11.61 17.70 -6.75
CA TRP A 50 11.31 16.66 -5.76
C TRP A 50 9.80 16.52 -5.60
N ALA A 51 9.25 15.39 -6.03
CA ALA A 51 7.85 15.05 -5.86
C ALA A 51 7.69 14.13 -4.67
N ALA A 52 6.88 14.53 -3.68
CA ALA A 52 6.50 13.67 -2.57
C ALA A 52 5.88 12.40 -3.14
N VAL A 53 6.34 11.25 -2.68
CA VAL A 53 5.74 9.98 -3.03
C VAL A 53 4.56 9.72 -2.11
N SER A 54 3.49 10.43 -2.47
CA SER A 54 2.10 10.36 -2.05
C SER A 54 1.47 8.97 -1.99
N PRO A 55 1.01 8.43 -0.84
CA PRO A 55 -0.16 7.58 -0.89
C PRO A 55 -1.34 8.36 -1.51
N GLY A 56 -2.08 7.72 -2.41
CA GLY A 56 -3.37 8.22 -2.87
C GLY A 56 -4.40 8.25 -1.73
N PRO A 57 -5.55 8.89 -1.93
CA PRO A 57 -6.63 8.87 -0.94
C PRO A 57 -7.16 7.45 -0.73
N TRP A 58 -7.60 7.16 0.49
CA TRP A 58 -8.33 5.93 0.78
C TRP A 58 -9.65 5.93 0.03
N THR A 59 -9.91 4.84 -0.68
CA THR A 59 -11.11 4.62 -1.47
C THR A 59 -11.84 3.39 -0.95
N ALA A 60 -13.15 3.51 -0.70
CA ALA A 60 -13.99 2.37 -0.34
C ALA A 60 -14.34 1.57 -1.61
N PRO A 61 -14.16 0.24 -1.63
CA PRO A 61 -14.62 -0.58 -2.73
C PRO A 61 -16.13 -0.80 -2.66
N ALA A 62 -16.74 -1.11 -3.80
CA ALA A 62 -18.07 -1.69 -3.82
C ALA A 62 -18.00 -3.13 -3.29
N LEU A 63 -18.68 -3.38 -2.17
CA LEU A 63 -18.72 -4.71 -1.56
C LEU A 63 -19.64 -5.64 -2.33
N ALA A 64 -19.30 -6.93 -2.35
CA ALA A 64 -20.15 -7.96 -2.93
C ALA A 64 -21.45 -8.12 -2.12
N ALA A 65 -22.49 -8.69 -2.76
CA ALA A 65 -23.78 -8.91 -2.11
C ALA A 65 -23.63 -9.77 -0.83
N GLY A 66 -24.23 -9.29 0.26
CA GLY A 66 -24.16 -9.94 1.57
C GLY A 66 -22.92 -9.61 2.39
N ILE A 67 -21.99 -8.80 1.87
CA ILE A 67 -20.83 -8.30 2.60
C ILE A 67 -21.12 -6.90 3.13
N THR A 68 -20.86 -6.69 4.41
CA THR A 68 -21.12 -5.42 5.10
C THR A 68 -19.92 -4.98 5.93
N VAL A 69 -19.91 -3.70 6.30
CA VAL A 69 -18.99 -3.17 7.32
C VAL A 69 -19.84 -2.81 8.53
N THR A 70 -19.61 -3.45 9.68
CA THR A 70 -20.27 -3.06 10.94
C THR A 70 -19.76 -1.71 11.43
N ALA A 71 -20.69 -0.85 11.87
CA ALA A 71 -20.38 0.43 12.48
C ALA A 71 -19.43 0.28 13.68
N GLY A 72 -18.46 1.19 13.81
CA GLY A 72 -17.43 1.13 14.86
C GLY A 72 -16.21 0.26 14.50
N ARG A 73 -16.18 -0.36 13.30
CA ARG A 73 -15.00 -1.05 12.77
C ARG A 73 -14.34 -0.27 11.65
N VAL A 74 -13.09 -0.63 11.36
CA VAL A 74 -12.33 -0.03 10.27
C VAL A 74 -13.00 -0.37 8.94
N ALA A 75 -13.46 0.65 8.23
CA ALA A 75 -14.08 0.48 6.92
C ALA A 75 -13.11 -0.14 5.92
N THR A 76 -13.64 -1.00 5.05
CA THR A 76 -12.81 -1.60 3.99
C THR A 76 -12.44 -0.55 2.97
N GLN A 77 -11.14 -0.39 2.74
CA GLN A 77 -10.57 0.65 1.90
C GLN A 77 -9.28 0.17 1.25
N TYR A 78 -8.96 0.78 0.11
CA TYR A 78 -7.67 0.62 -0.57
C TYR A 78 -7.13 1.97 -1.01
N ARG A 79 -5.81 2.05 -1.24
CA ARG A 79 -5.17 3.21 -1.84
C ARG A 79 -3.94 2.80 -2.63
N SER A 80 -3.58 3.61 -3.62
CA SER A 80 -2.28 3.51 -4.27
C SER A 80 -1.21 4.02 -3.31
N VAL A 81 -0.09 3.32 -3.25
CA VAL A 81 1.15 3.82 -2.68
C VAL A 81 2.24 3.65 -3.72
N PRO A 82 3.39 4.34 -3.60
CA PRO A 82 4.52 4.05 -4.46
C PRO A 82 4.81 2.55 -4.66
N GLY A 83 4.69 2.12 -5.92
CA GLY A 83 4.99 0.75 -6.36
C GLY A 83 4.09 -0.35 -5.80
N ALA A 84 2.96 0.00 -5.16
CA ALA A 84 2.09 -0.98 -4.52
C ALA A 84 0.68 -0.42 -4.27
N VAL A 85 -0.21 -1.28 -3.81
CA VAL A 85 -1.50 -0.93 -3.25
C VAL A 85 -1.53 -1.37 -1.80
N GLU A 86 -2.05 -0.51 -0.95
CA GLU A 86 -2.39 -0.84 0.43
C GLU A 86 -3.89 -1.09 0.50
N VAL A 87 -4.26 -2.13 1.24
CA VAL A 87 -5.66 -2.49 1.51
C VAL A 87 -5.80 -2.79 2.98
N LEU A 88 -6.92 -2.37 3.56
CA LEU A 88 -7.27 -2.70 4.93
C LEU A 88 -8.78 -2.71 5.10
N GLY A 89 -9.25 -3.32 6.16
CA GLY A 89 -10.66 -3.28 6.51
C GLY A 89 -11.06 -4.36 7.47
N THR A 90 -12.26 -4.19 7.99
CA THR A 90 -13.02 -5.28 8.58
C THR A 90 -14.33 -5.42 7.84
N ILE A 91 -14.65 -6.65 7.45
CA ILE A 91 -15.91 -6.99 6.82
C ILE A 91 -16.65 -8.04 7.63
N ASP A 92 -17.97 -8.00 7.55
CA ASP A 92 -18.88 -9.00 8.06
C ASP A 92 -19.55 -9.73 6.90
N GLY A 93 -20.01 -10.95 7.18
CA GLY A 93 -20.65 -11.79 6.16
C GLY A 93 -19.66 -12.47 5.21
N SER A 94 -18.35 -12.43 5.51
CA SER A 94 -17.37 -13.27 4.83
C SER A 94 -17.71 -14.74 5.10
N GLY A 95 -18.45 -15.35 4.18
CA GLY A 95 -18.82 -16.76 4.24
C GLY A 95 -17.59 -17.68 4.21
N ALA A 96 -17.85 -18.98 4.11
CA ALA A 96 -16.80 -19.98 3.91
C ALA A 96 -15.87 -19.62 2.74
N SER A 97 -14.69 -20.23 2.71
CA SER A 97 -13.67 -20.07 1.66
C SER A 97 -14.24 -19.95 0.24
N GLY A 98 -13.70 -19.00 -0.54
CA GLY A 98 -14.08 -18.76 -1.93
C GLY A 98 -15.15 -17.67 -2.13
N TYR A 99 -15.68 -17.11 -1.04
CA TYR A 99 -16.62 -15.99 -1.15
C TYR A 99 -15.91 -14.72 -1.60
N VAL A 100 -16.43 -14.09 -2.66
CA VAL A 100 -15.93 -12.81 -3.16
C VAL A 100 -16.36 -11.71 -2.21
N LEU A 101 -15.39 -10.90 -1.77
CA LEU A 101 -15.59 -9.80 -0.83
C LEU A 101 -15.83 -8.49 -1.59
N PHE A 102 -14.99 -8.22 -2.58
CA PHE A 102 -15.08 -7.10 -3.52
C PHE A 102 -14.12 -7.33 -4.70
N THR A 103 -14.12 -6.42 -5.67
CA THR A 103 -13.18 -6.43 -6.80
C THR A 103 -12.44 -5.11 -6.88
N LEU A 104 -11.12 -5.17 -7.03
CA LEU A 104 -10.27 -4.01 -7.25
C LEU A 104 -10.40 -3.49 -8.69
N PRO A 105 -10.55 -2.16 -8.89
CA PRO A 105 -10.54 -1.57 -10.21
C PRO A 105 -9.24 -1.80 -10.96
N VAL A 106 -9.30 -1.72 -12.29
CA VAL A 106 -8.12 -1.73 -13.16
C VAL A 106 -7.19 -0.59 -12.73
N GLY A 107 -5.91 -0.90 -12.50
CA GLY A 107 -4.92 0.04 -11.93
C GLY A 107 -4.57 -0.20 -10.45
N PHE A 108 -5.39 -0.96 -9.72
CA PHE A 108 -5.13 -1.35 -8.33
C PHE A 108 -4.94 -2.87 -8.15
N ARG A 109 -4.91 -3.62 -9.25
CA ARG A 109 -4.83 -5.08 -9.24
C ARG A 109 -3.37 -5.51 -9.11
N PRO A 110 -3.06 -6.57 -8.34
CA PRO A 110 -1.69 -7.06 -8.27
C PRO A 110 -1.26 -7.72 -9.58
N SER A 111 0.04 -7.71 -9.85
CA SER A 111 0.64 -8.41 -11.00
C SER A 111 0.62 -9.93 -10.86
N ALA A 112 0.45 -10.47 -9.65
CA ALA A 112 0.33 -11.88 -9.34
C ALA A 112 -0.66 -12.11 -8.19
N GLU A 113 -1.03 -13.36 -7.91
CA GLU A 113 -1.84 -13.68 -6.72
C GLU A 113 -1.12 -13.26 -5.43
N VAL A 114 -1.87 -12.64 -4.53
CA VAL A 114 -1.40 -12.21 -3.21
C VAL A 114 -2.27 -12.85 -2.13
N ARG A 115 -1.66 -13.25 -1.02
CA ARG A 115 -2.38 -13.63 0.21
C ARG A 115 -1.98 -12.73 1.36
N ILE A 116 -3.00 -12.21 2.04
CA ILE A 116 -2.86 -11.33 3.19
C ILE A 116 -3.42 -12.05 4.40
N TRP A 117 -2.69 -12.03 5.52
CA TRP A 117 -3.17 -12.58 6.77
C TRP A 117 -4.38 -11.81 7.29
N ALA A 118 -5.35 -12.55 7.82
CA ALA A 118 -6.48 -12.00 8.52
C ALA A 118 -6.51 -12.49 9.97
N ASP A 119 -7.13 -11.70 10.84
CA ASP A 119 -7.16 -11.88 12.30
C ASP A 119 -7.73 -13.23 12.77
N VAL A 120 -8.69 -13.81 12.05
CA VAL A 120 -9.40 -15.04 12.48
C VAL A 120 -8.83 -16.36 11.92
N GLY A 121 -7.53 -16.39 11.63
CA GLY A 121 -6.84 -17.62 11.18
C GLY A 121 -7.13 -18.01 9.73
N GLY A 122 -7.53 -17.05 8.90
CA GLY A 122 -7.64 -17.20 7.45
C GLY A 122 -6.75 -16.22 6.70
N THR A 123 -6.79 -16.30 5.37
CA THR A 123 -6.17 -15.30 4.50
C THR A 123 -7.22 -14.65 3.60
N VAL A 124 -6.96 -13.40 3.22
CA VAL A 124 -7.60 -12.76 2.08
C VAL A 124 -6.72 -13.02 0.86
N GLN A 125 -7.29 -13.67 -0.14
CA GLN A 125 -6.67 -13.91 -1.43
C GLN A 125 -7.06 -12.78 -2.38
N ILE A 126 -6.08 -12.22 -3.09
CA ILE A 126 -6.27 -11.21 -4.12
C ILE A 126 -5.69 -11.77 -5.40
N LEU A 127 -6.56 -12.08 -6.36
CA LEU A 127 -6.17 -12.58 -7.67
C LEU A 127 -5.68 -11.43 -8.56
N SER A 128 -4.88 -11.75 -9.58
CA SER A 128 -4.37 -10.75 -10.55
C SER A 128 -5.47 -10.08 -11.37
N ASN A 129 -6.66 -10.67 -11.44
CA ASN A 129 -7.85 -10.03 -12.03
C ASN A 129 -8.54 -9.02 -11.07
N GLY A 130 -8.02 -8.83 -9.86
CA GLY A 130 -8.52 -7.91 -8.85
C GLY A 130 -9.59 -8.49 -7.92
N VAL A 131 -10.02 -9.74 -8.11
CA VAL A 131 -11.00 -10.38 -7.22
C VAL A 131 -10.35 -10.59 -5.85
N VAL A 132 -11.04 -10.11 -4.81
CA VAL A 132 -10.64 -10.27 -3.41
C VAL A 132 -11.60 -11.27 -2.76
N SER A 133 -11.08 -12.39 -2.24
CA SER A 133 -11.87 -13.46 -1.64
C SER A 133 -11.32 -13.92 -0.30
N SER A 134 -12.17 -14.43 0.58
CA SER A 134 -11.74 -15.07 1.83
C SER A 134 -11.30 -16.52 1.59
N THR A 135 -10.35 -16.99 2.40
CA THR A 135 -9.96 -18.42 2.48
C THR A 135 -10.31 -19.03 3.84
N LEU A 136 -11.30 -18.42 4.52
CA LEU A 136 -11.72 -18.82 5.86
C LEU A 136 -12.23 -20.27 5.88
N THR A 137 -11.84 -20.99 6.92
CA THR A 137 -12.48 -22.28 7.25
C THR A 137 -13.67 -22.00 8.18
N GLY A 138 -14.87 -22.01 7.62
CA GLY A 138 -16.14 -21.76 8.34
C GLY A 138 -16.64 -20.31 8.23
N VAL A 139 -17.89 -20.09 8.66
CA VAL A 139 -18.51 -18.76 8.69
C VAL A 139 -17.96 -17.98 9.88
N LYS A 140 -17.35 -16.83 9.62
CA LYS A 140 -16.98 -15.87 10.67
C LYS A 140 -17.88 -14.65 10.58
N THR A 141 -18.22 -14.11 11.74
CA THR A 141 -19.00 -12.87 11.81
C THR A 141 -18.18 -11.70 11.30
N ALA A 142 -16.85 -11.70 11.50
CA ALA A 142 -15.92 -10.65 11.12
C ALA A 142 -14.66 -11.21 10.46
N LEU A 143 -14.09 -10.47 9.51
CA LEU A 143 -12.76 -10.71 8.94
C LEU A 143 -12.02 -9.38 8.87
N SER A 144 -11.00 -9.20 9.70
CA SER A 144 -10.11 -8.03 9.65
C SER A 144 -8.83 -8.38 8.93
N PHE A 145 -8.45 -7.55 7.97
CA PHE A 145 -7.25 -7.73 7.17
C PHE A 145 -6.57 -6.39 6.91
N GLN A 146 -5.25 -6.45 6.75
CA GLN A 146 -4.44 -5.33 6.30
C GLN A 146 -3.24 -5.89 5.54
N GLY A 147 -2.97 -5.32 4.38
CA GLY A 147 -1.83 -5.75 3.59
C GLY A 147 -1.42 -4.73 2.55
N ARG A 148 -0.25 -4.99 1.97
CA ARG A 148 0.32 -4.22 0.88
C ARG A 148 0.84 -5.17 -0.17
N PHE A 149 0.62 -4.85 -1.44
CA PHE A 149 1.05 -5.69 -2.54
C PHE A 149 1.49 -4.89 -3.76
N PRO A 150 2.46 -5.40 -4.55
CA PRO A 150 2.87 -4.77 -5.79
C PRO A 150 1.75 -4.82 -6.82
N VAL A 151 1.66 -3.78 -7.65
CA VAL A 151 0.77 -3.70 -8.83
C VAL A 151 1.57 -3.86 -10.10
#